data_AF-B9EUN0-F1
#
_entry.id   AF-B9EUN0-F1
#
_cell.length_a   1.000
_cell.length_b   1.000
_cell.length_c   1.000
_cell.angle_alpha   90.00
_cell.angle_beta   90.00
_cell.angle_gamma   90.00
#
_symmetry.space_group_name_H-M   'P 1'
#
loop_
_entity.id
_entity.type
_entity.pdbx_description
1 polymer ?
#
loop_
_entity_poly.entity_id
_entity_poly.type
_entity_poly.pdbx_seq_one_letter_code
_entity_poly.pdbx_strand_id
1 'polypeptide(L)'
;MDNVIKAALAPRATRLVVHRSIAPRRKTIDDHPFVAGADCHGRLLLYASQGPEPEPPVLDGFYRGPLGEHHGFPKAYFICDTLKHKSTRLPDHGFPILHPGNAGLVAITKTIFHVADLHPIVGSDKAALLIYFSVPEIWATHVVDYPPRDRPWGGNGVVVHKTIVWWVDLSYGLLSCDISARRQNLRFVPLPPDCELPPGTPDLDKRRCVGFRGDDLRYMGIHEREYDGKPVVSMWTLVDQDAGTWRLDCQPLVKDIWNDEGYKATKLPREIPTVAFIHPELPGNVAYFFMRSRLFGVNLYTRKVLEWQFFAMLNPPMRYHSSRFVRAWACPNSGK
;
A
#
# COMPACT_ATOMS: atom_id res chain seq x y z
N MET A 1 -39.31 18.82 0.51
CA MET A 1 -38.93 18.33 -0.83
C MET A 1 -37.49 17.90 -0.74
N ASP A 2 -37.28 16.60 -0.90
CA ASP A 2 -36.14 15.88 -0.36
C ASP A 2 -34.88 16.04 -1.22
N ASN A 3 -33.79 16.48 -0.59
CA ASN A 3 -32.44 16.36 -1.13
C ASN A 3 -31.92 14.95 -0.84
N VAL A 4 -32.29 13.99 -1.68
CA VAL A 4 -31.69 12.65 -1.68
C VAL A 4 -30.72 12.56 -2.84
N ILE A 5 -29.45 12.89 -2.60
CA ILE A 5 -28.37 12.38 -3.44
C ILE A 5 -28.19 10.91 -3.06
N LYS A 6 -28.90 10.03 -3.76
CA LYS A 6 -28.61 8.59 -3.77
C LYS A 6 -27.35 8.38 -4.61
N ALA A 7 -26.18 8.50 -4.00
CA ALA A 7 -24.96 7.95 -4.56
C ALA A 7 -24.95 6.43 -4.33
N ALA A 8 -25.26 5.66 -5.37
CA ALA A 8 -24.83 4.27 -5.50
C ALA A 8 -23.78 4.25 -6.62
N LEU A 9 -22.65 3.55 -6.61
CA LEU A 9 -22.16 2.41 -5.83
C LEU A 9 -20.62 2.39 -5.98
N ALA A 10 -19.87 2.72 -4.92
CA ALA A 10 -18.44 2.49 -4.77
C ALA A 10 -18.09 2.61 -3.27
N PRO A 11 -17.18 1.77 -2.74
CA PRO A 11 -16.22 0.93 -3.44
C PRO A 11 -16.73 -0.50 -3.63
N ARG A 12 -16.94 -0.91 -4.88
CA ARG A 12 -17.07 -2.33 -5.22
C ARG A 12 -15.68 -2.96 -5.16
N ALA A 13 -15.49 -3.94 -4.29
CA ALA A 13 -14.24 -4.68 -4.27
C ALA A 13 -14.11 -5.53 -5.54
N THR A 14 -13.02 -5.34 -6.27
CA THR A 14 -12.72 -6.11 -7.47
C THR A 14 -11.49 -6.98 -7.21
N ARG A 15 -11.57 -8.25 -7.60
CA ARG A 15 -10.43 -9.17 -7.53
C ARG A 15 -9.70 -9.15 -8.87
N LEU A 16 -8.42 -8.76 -8.84
CA LEU A 16 -7.55 -8.93 -10.00
C LEU A 16 -7.11 -10.40 -10.12
N VAL A 17 -7.37 -11.01 -11.28
CA VAL A 17 -6.88 -12.36 -11.60
C VAL A 17 -5.66 -12.21 -12.50
N VAL A 18 -4.50 -12.67 -12.02
CA VAL A 18 -3.24 -12.60 -12.77
C VAL A 18 -3.04 -13.91 -13.53
N HIS A 19 -2.93 -13.83 -14.86
CA HIS A 19 -2.75 -14.99 -15.72
C HIS A 19 -1.38 -15.65 -15.49
N ARG A 20 -1.27 -16.96 -15.74
CA ARG A 20 -0.02 -17.72 -15.57
C ARG A 20 1.11 -17.23 -16.49
N SER A 21 0.80 -16.57 -17.60
CA SER A 21 1.84 -15.94 -18.43
C SER A 21 2.57 -14.79 -17.73
N ILE A 22 1.93 -14.14 -16.74
CA ILE A 22 2.53 -13.07 -15.93
C ILE A 22 3.17 -13.64 -14.67
N ALA A 23 2.51 -14.63 -14.06
CA ALA A 23 2.96 -15.23 -12.81
C ALA A 23 2.85 -16.77 -12.92
N PRO A 24 3.85 -17.44 -13.56
CA PRO A 24 3.75 -18.84 -14.00
C PRO A 24 3.72 -19.86 -12.87
N ARG A 25 4.35 -19.54 -11.74
CA ARG A 25 4.51 -20.46 -10.61
C ARG A 25 3.23 -20.66 -9.79
N ARG A 26 3.13 -21.81 -9.12
CA ARG A 26 2.11 -22.05 -8.09
C ARG A 26 2.26 -21.02 -6.98
N LYS A 27 1.14 -20.47 -6.53
CA LYS A 27 1.14 -19.38 -5.54
C LYS A 27 1.38 -19.94 -4.16
N THR A 28 2.55 -19.66 -3.63
CA THR A 28 2.80 -19.65 -2.19
C THR A 28 2.51 -18.25 -1.65
N ILE A 29 2.59 -18.09 -0.33
CA ILE A 29 2.52 -16.76 0.26
C ILE A 29 3.64 -15.85 -0.25
N ASP A 30 4.86 -16.37 -0.36
CA ASP A 30 6.05 -15.60 -0.73
C ASP A 30 6.14 -15.34 -2.25
N ASP A 31 5.25 -15.98 -3.02
CA ASP A 31 5.22 -15.97 -4.48
C ASP A 31 3.90 -15.40 -5.05
N HIS A 32 3.16 -14.67 -4.22
CA HIS A 32 1.90 -14.06 -4.64
C HIS A 32 2.16 -12.80 -5.49
N PRO A 33 1.50 -12.65 -6.67
CA PRO A 33 1.58 -11.41 -7.42
C PRO A 33 1.06 -10.24 -6.59
N PHE A 34 1.67 -9.09 -6.77
CA PHE A 34 1.45 -7.91 -5.96
C PHE A 34 1.11 -6.72 -6.85
N VAL A 35 0.08 -5.96 -6.46
CA VAL A 35 -0.23 -4.67 -7.10
C VAL A 35 0.58 -3.60 -6.40
N ALA A 36 1.68 -3.16 -7.02
CA ALA A 36 2.57 -2.16 -6.45
C ALA A 36 1.95 -0.76 -6.49
N GLY A 37 1.27 -0.42 -7.58
CA GLY A 37 0.62 0.88 -7.74
C GLY A 37 -0.53 0.83 -8.75
N ALA A 38 -1.34 1.89 -8.71
CA ALA A 38 -2.42 2.15 -9.66
C ALA A 38 -2.44 3.64 -9.97
N ASP A 39 -2.83 4.01 -11.19
CA ASP A 39 -2.96 5.42 -11.57
C ASP A 39 -4.39 5.81 -11.95
N CYS A 40 -4.59 7.11 -12.17
CA CYS A 40 -5.89 7.70 -12.53
C CYS A 40 -6.33 7.42 -13.98
N HIS A 41 -5.49 6.78 -14.80
CA HIS A 41 -5.80 6.44 -16.18
C HIS A 41 -6.08 4.94 -16.36
N GLY A 42 -6.12 4.18 -15.27
CA GLY A 42 -6.47 2.77 -15.25
C GLY A 42 -5.32 1.84 -15.59
N ARG A 43 -4.09 2.27 -15.33
CA ARG A 43 -2.90 1.42 -15.37
C ARG A 43 -2.62 0.89 -13.96
N LEU A 44 -2.28 -0.39 -13.89
CA LEU A 44 -1.83 -1.07 -12.68
C LEU A 44 -0.39 -1.53 -12.87
N LEU A 45 0.46 -1.26 -11.88
CA LEU A 45 1.81 -1.81 -11.80
C LEU A 45 1.74 -3.11 -11.02
N LEU A 46 2.00 -4.22 -11.71
CA LEU A 46 2.09 -5.53 -11.11
C LEU A 46 3.55 -5.91 -10.93
N TYR A 47 3.81 -6.54 -9.80
CA TYR A 47 5.01 -7.30 -9.53
C TYR A 47 4.65 -8.78 -9.59
N ALA A 48 5.46 -9.55 -10.31
CA ALA A 48 5.34 -10.99 -10.32
C ALA A 48 6.70 -11.66 -10.41
N SER A 49 6.83 -12.68 -9.59
CA SER A 49 7.87 -13.69 -9.63
C SER A 49 7.82 -14.51 -10.93
N GLN A 50 8.98 -14.72 -11.55
CA GLN A 50 9.19 -15.36 -12.85
C GLN A 50 9.98 -16.67 -12.72
N GLY A 51 10.23 -17.35 -13.85
CA GLY A 51 11.02 -18.58 -13.92
C GLY A 51 10.21 -19.86 -13.74
N PRO A 52 10.83 -21.02 -13.99
CA PRO A 52 10.18 -22.33 -13.81
C PRO A 52 9.81 -22.56 -12.34
N GLU A 53 8.87 -23.49 -12.11
CA GLU A 53 8.58 -23.97 -10.76
C GLU A 53 9.87 -24.62 -10.20
N PRO A 54 10.35 -24.22 -9.01
CA PRO A 54 11.51 -24.87 -8.42
C PRO A 54 11.22 -26.36 -8.24
N GLU A 55 12.24 -27.20 -8.40
CA GLU A 55 12.13 -28.59 -7.97
C GLU A 55 11.73 -28.62 -6.49
N PRO A 56 10.83 -29.53 -6.07
CA PRO A 56 10.47 -29.67 -4.67
C PRO A 56 11.75 -29.81 -3.86
N PRO A 57 11.95 -29.03 -2.77
CA PRO A 57 13.13 -29.21 -1.95
C PRO A 57 13.17 -30.68 -1.51
N VAL A 58 14.32 -31.33 -1.71
CA VAL A 58 14.59 -32.62 -1.08
C VAL A 58 14.52 -32.34 0.42
N LEU A 59 13.45 -32.80 1.07
CA LEU A 59 13.25 -32.67 2.51
C LEU A 59 14.25 -33.57 3.23
N ASP A 60 15.51 -33.17 3.26
CA ASP A 60 16.43 -33.67 4.27
C ASP A 60 16.28 -32.79 5.52
N GLY A 61 16.23 -33.40 6.69
CA GLY A 61 15.59 -32.91 7.93
C GLY A 61 16.20 -31.68 8.62
N PHE A 62 16.90 -30.81 7.90
CA PHE A 62 17.73 -29.72 8.46
C PHE A 62 17.45 -28.32 7.88
N TYR A 63 16.28 -28.05 7.30
CA TYR A 63 15.90 -26.67 6.96
C TYR A 63 15.59 -25.84 8.23
N ARG A 64 16.60 -25.13 8.75
CA ARG A 64 16.53 -24.19 9.89
C ARG A 64 16.75 -22.71 9.47
N GLY A 65 16.24 -22.29 8.31
CA GLY A 65 16.27 -20.89 7.90
C GLY A 65 14.98 -20.14 8.25
N PRO A 66 15.01 -18.87 8.69
CA PRO A 66 13.79 -18.11 8.97
C PRO A 66 12.97 -17.87 7.69
N LEU A 67 11.64 -18.03 7.80
CA LEU A 67 10.67 -17.67 6.77
C LEU A 67 10.70 -16.14 6.56
N GLY A 68 11.47 -15.64 5.59
CA GLY A 68 11.54 -14.19 5.33
C GLY A 68 12.59 -13.73 4.33
N GLU A 69 13.60 -14.54 4.03
CA GLU A 69 14.57 -14.23 2.96
C GLU A 69 14.10 -14.85 1.64
N HIS A 70 13.55 -14.02 0.77
CA HIS A 70 13.07 -14.43 -0.55
C HIS A 70 14.14 -15.21 -1.31
N HIS A 71 13.94 -16.52 -1.49
CA HIS A 71 14.73 -17.35 -2.41
C HIS A 71 14.84 -16.65 -3.78
N GLY A 72 16.06 -16.55 -4.30
CA GLY A 72 16.48 -15.70 -5.42
C GLY A 72 15.87 -16.01 -6.78
N PHE A 73 14.54 -15.96 -6.88
CA PHE A 73 13.86 -16.12 -8.15
C PHE A 73 13.92 -14.82 -8.97
N PRO A 74 13.99 -14.93 -10.32
CA PRO A 74 13.81 -13.77 -11.18
C PRO A 74 12.44 -13.14 -10.92
N LYS A 75 12.39 -11.81 -10.85
CA LYS A 75 11.17 -11.03 -10.60
C LYS A 75 11.02 -10.01 -11.73
N ALA A 76 9.79 -9.62 -12.06
CA ALA A 76 9.56 -8.64 -13.10
C ALA A 76 8.36 -7.73 -12.77
N TYR A 77 8.40 -6.53 -13.34
CA TYR A 77 7.30 -5.60 -13.34
C TYR A 77 6.48 -5.71 -14.63
N PHE A 78 5.17 -5.53 -14.51
CA PHE A 78 4.24 -5.50 -15.62
C PHE A 78 3.30 -4.32 -15.47
N ILE A 79 2.99 -3.68 -16.59
CA ILE A 79 1.93 -2.67 -16.67
C ILE A 79 0.69 -3.33 -17.25
N CYS A 80 -0.39 -3.32 -16.48
CA CYS A 80 -1.71 -3.75 -16.92
C CYS A 80 -2.56 -2.52 -17.21
N ASP A 81 -2.84 -2.29 -18.48
CA ASP A 81 -3.78 -1.27 -18.94
C ASP A 81 -5.19 -1.89 -18.95
N THR A 82 -6.01 -1.48 -17.99
CA THR A 82 -7.36 -2.02 -17.82
C THR A 82 -8.32 -1.59 -18.91
N LEU A 83 -8.06 -0.46 -19.58
CA LEU A 83 -8.88 0.05 -20.68
C LEU A 83 -8.56 -0.67 -21.99
N LYS A 84 -7.30 -0.99 -22.22
CA LYS A 84 -6.85 -1.73 -23.42
C LYS A 84 -6.87 -3.24 -23.24
N HIS A 85 -7.19 -3.73 -22.04
CA HIS A 85 -7.11 -5.15 -21.67
C HIS A 85 -5.74 -5.77 -22.02
N LYS A 86 -4.65 -5.02 -21.83
CA LYS A 86 -3.31 -5.42 -22.22
C LYS A 86 -2.37 -5.39 -21.03
N SER A 87 -1.57 -6.45 -20.89
CA SER A 87 -0.46 -6.52 -19.94
C SER A 87 0.86 -6.50 -20.69
N THR A 88 1.80 -5.64 -20.29
CA THR A 88 3.12 -5.50 -20.90
C THR A 88 4.20 -5.67 -19.83
N ARG A 89 5.17 -6.56 -20.06
CA ARG A 89 6.33 -6.72 -19.17
C ARG A 89 7.28 -5.54 -19.38
N LEU A 90 7.78 -4.96 -18.30
CA LEU A 90 8.82 -3.94 -18.38
C LEU A 90 10.19 -4.58 -18.66
N PRO A 91 11.11 -3.87 -19.34
CA PRO A 91 12.49 -4.33 -19.46
C PRO A 91 13.13 -4.46 -18.07
N ASP A 92 14.12 -5.35 -17.94
CA ASP A 92 14.85 -5.51 -16.68
C ASP A 92 15.88 -4.37 -16.53
N HIS A 93 15.98 -3.81 -15.33
CA HIS A 93 16.90 -2.71 -15.04
C HIS A 93 18.29 -3.19 -14.54
N GLY A 94 18.55 -4.50 -14.56
CA GLY A 94 19.84 -5.08 -14.15
C GLY A 94 20.09 -5.14 -12.65
N PHE A 95 19.18 -4.61 -11.81
CA PHE A 95 19.22 -4.75 -10.35
C PHE A 95 18.17 -5.77 -9.89
N PRO A 96 18.41 -6.51 -8.79
CA PRO A 96 17.40 -7.38 -8.21
C PRO A 96 16.25 -6.54 -7.63
N ILE A 97 15.00 -6.93 -7.89
CA ILE A 97 13.85 -6.31 -7.22
C ILE A 97 13.87 -6.74 -5.74
N LEU A 98 14.20 -5.77 -4.86
CA LEU A 98 14.37 -6.00 -3.42
C LEU A 98 13.02 -6.28 -2.75
N HIS A 99 12.11 -5.30 -2.80
CA HIS A 99 10.80 -5.40 -2.17
C HIS A 99 9.74 -4.75 -3.06
N PRO A 100 8.61 -5.42 -3.36
CA PRO A 100 7.64 -4.88 -4.30
C PRO A 100 6.91 -3.64 -3.77
N GLY A 101 6.90 -3.43 -2.45
CA GLY A 101 6.41 -2.22 -1.81
C GLY A 101 7.33 -0.99 -1.95
N ASN A 102 8.46 -1.12 -2.65
CA ASN A 102 9.33 0.00 -2.99
C ASN A 102 9.05 0.58 -4.38
N ALA A 103 8.14 -0.03 -5.15
CA ALA A 103 7.81 0.44 -6.49
C ALA A 103 6.49 1.21 -6.54
N GLY A 104 6.51 2.37 -7.20
CA GLY A 104 5.35 3.23 -7.44
C GLY A 104 5.10 3.45 -8.93
N LEU A 105 3.82 3.61 -9.29
CA LEU A 105 3.40 3.99 -10.65
C LEU A 105 2.96 5.45 -10.66
N VAL A 106 3.55 6.24 -11.54
CA VAL A 106 3.24 7.67 -11.67
C VAL A 106 2.70 7.97 -13.06
N ALA A 107 1.51 8.54 -13.13
CA ALA A 107 0.97 9.09 -14.36
C ALA A 107 1.55 10.48 -14.61
N ILE A 108 2.17 10.68 -15.77
CA ILE A 108 2.66 12.00 -16.21
C ILE A 108 1.61 12.64 -17.12
N THR A 109 1.11 11.86 -18.08
CA THR A 109 -0.01 12.21 -18.93
C THR A 109 -0.92 10.99 -19.10
N LYS A 110 -1.99 11.16 -19.89
CA LYS A 110 -2.88 10.06 -20.28
C LYS A 110 -2.15 8.88 -20.93
N THR A 111 -1.05 9.14 -21.63
CA THR A 111 -0.29 8.12 -22.37
C THR A 111 1.08 7.84 -21.76
N ILE A 112 1.66 8.80 -21.04
CA ILE A 112 3.01 8.70 -20.45
C ILE A 112 2.89 8.37 -18.97
N PHE A 113 3.64 7.37 -18.52
CA PHE A 113 3.82 7.01 -17.13
C PHE A 113 5.29 6.73 -16.82
N HIS A 114 5.62 6.79 -15.54
CA HIS A 114 6.91 6.37 -15.01
C HIS A 114 6.71 5.33 -13.90
N VAL A 115 7.70 4.47 -13.71
CA VAL A 115 7.77 3.57 -12.56
C VAL A 115 9.01 3.93 -11.77
N ALA A 116 8.85 4.20 -10.47
CA ALA A 116 9.95 4.55 -9.59
C ALA A 116 10.13 3.43 -8.57
N ASP A 117 11.33 2.86 -8.47
CA ASP A 117 11.69 1.80 -7.54
C ASP A 117 12.89 2.22 -6.68
N LEU A 118 12.72 2.19 -5.35
CA LEU A 118 13.70 2.69 -4.39
C LEU A 118 14.54 1.55 -3.79
N HIS A 119 15.84 1.66 -3.90
CA HIS A 119 16.82 0.67 -3.45
C HIS A 119 17.81 1.32 -2.47
N PRO A 120 17.49 1.35 -1.16
CA PRO A 120 18.45 1.78 -0.14
C PRO A 120 19.71 0.93 -0.17
N ILE A 121 20.89 1.57 -0.11
CA ILE A 121 22.16 0.86 -0.11
C ILE A 121 22.49 0.48 1.34
N VAL A 122 22.69 -0.82 1.57
CA VAL A 122 22.92 -1.37 2.91
C VAL A 122 24.13 -0.69 3.57
N GLY A 123 23.92 -0.11 4.76
CA GLY A 123 24.97 0.54 5.54
C GLY A 123 25.47 1.88 4.97
N SER A 124 24.72 2.51 4.07
CA SER A 124 25.10 3.77 3.41
C SER A 124 24.02 4.84 3.59
N ASP A 125 24.43 6.11 3.56
CA ASP A 125 23.55 7.28 3.47
C ASP A 125 23.07 7.56 2.04
N LYS A 126 23.14 6.57 1.14
CA LYS A 126 22.73 6.65 -0.25
C LYS A 126 21.69 5.60 -0.60
N ALA A 127 20.89 5.89 -1.61
CA ALA A 127 20.00 4.94 -2.26
C ALA A 127 20.15 5.03 -3.77
N ALA A 128 19.91 3.92 -4.46
CA ALA A 128 19.64 3.92 -5.89
C ALA A 128 18.13 4.12 -6.11
N LEU A 129 17.76 5.16 -6.85
CA LEU A 129 16.41 5.39 -7.34
C LEU A 129 16.38 5.02 -8.82
N LEU A 130 15.64 3.96 -9.14
CA LEU A 130 15.46 3.47 -10.49
C LEU A 130 14.17 4.03 -11.06
N ILE A 131 14.24 4.71 -12.20
CA ILE A 131 13.07 5.29 -12.86
C ILE A 131 12.94 4.72 -14.26
N TYR A 132 11.85 4.01 -14.51
CA TYR A 132 11.44 3.62 -15.84
C TYR A 132 10.65 4.75 -16.49
N PHE A 133 11.05 5.15 -17.69
CA PHE A 133 10.34 6.10 -18.51
C PHE A 133 9.59 5.35 -19.61
N SER A 134 8.26 5.38 -19.62
CA SER A 134 7.46 4.75 -20.69
C SER A 134 7.72 5.32 -22.08
N VAL A 135 8.33 6.50 -22.17
CA VAL A 135 8.91 7.05 -23.38
C VAL A 135 10.25 7.65 -22.97
N PRO A 136 11.39 7.15 -23.48
CA PRO A 136 11.55 6.23 -24.61
C PRO A 136 11.60 4.72 -24.26
N GLU A 137 10.96 4.26 -23.18
CA GLU A 137 10.99 2.86 -22.70
C GLU A 137 12.34 2.41 -22.11
N ILE A 138 12.96 3.28 -21.31
CA ILE A 138 14.27 3.03 -20.69
C ILE A 138 14.22 3.15 -19.17
N TRP A 139 15.12 2.45 -18.51
CA TRP A 139 15.43 2.69 -17.10
C TRP A 139 16.59 3.67 -16.95
N ALA A 140 16.46 4.60 -16.01
CA ALA A 140 17.56 5.42 -15.53
C ALA A 140 17.82 5.13 -14.06
N THR A 141 19.09 5.16 -13.67
CA THR A 141 19.53 4.97 -12.28
C THR A 141 20.06 6.28 -11.75
N HIS A 142 19.51 6.71 -10.62
CA HIS A 142 19.94 7.92 -9.91
C HIS A 142 20.45 7.52 -8.54
N VAL A 143 21.70 7.87 -8.21
CA VAL A 143 22.20 7.78 -6.83
C VAL A 143 21.73 9.03 -6.10
N VAL A 144 20.97 8.84 -5.02
CA VAL A 144 20.35 9.91 -4.25
C VAL A 144 20.77 9.81 -2.79
N ASP A 145 20.74 10.94 -2.09
CA ASP A 145 20.88 10.93 -0.63
C ASP A 145 19.73 10.14 -0.01
N TYR A 146 20.06 9.33 0.99
CA TYR A 146 19.11 8.53 1.76
C TYR A 146 19.08 9.06 3.19
N PRO A 147 18.13 9.98 3.51
CA PRO A 147 18.08 10.65 4.80
C PRO A 147 18.00 9.73 6.03
N PRO A 148 17.38 8.53 5.98
CA PRO A 148 17.40 7.57 7.08
C PRO A 148 18.78 6.95 7.38
N ARG A 149 19.81 7.30 6.60
CA ARG A 149 21.19 6.82 6.78
C ARG A 149 21.30 5.30 6.73
N ASP A 150 21.84 4.67 7.75
CA ASP A 150 22.05 3.22 7.81
C ASP A 150 20.78 2.43 8.16
N ARG A 151 19.66 3.11 8.45
CA ARG A 151 18.41 2.44 8.83
C ARG A 151 17.84 1.60 7.68
N PRO A 152 17.61 0.29 7.88
CA PRO A 152 16.89 -0.53 6.90
C PRO A 152 15.48 -0.01 6.63
N TRP A 153 15.09 0.04 5.37
CA TRP A 153 13.77 0.53 4.94
C TRP A 153 12.71 -0.58 4.97
N GLY A 154 11.57 -0.33 5.61
CA GLY A 154 10.50 -1.31 5.77
C GLY A 154 9.69 -1.63 4.50
N GLY A 155 9.73 -0.77 3.48
CA GLY A 155 9.11 -1.02 2.16
C GLY A 155 7.62 -1.36 2.21
N ASN A 156 6.84 -0.68 3.06
CA ASN A 156 5.45 -1.04 3.34
C ASN A 156 4.43 -0.58 2.28
N GLY A 157 4.90 0.07 1.21
CA GLY A 157 4.09 0.46 0.07
C GLY A 157 4.49 1.83 -0.45
N VAL A 158 3.82 2.23 -1.52
CA VAL A 158 4.00 3.53 -2.15
C VAL A 158 2.64 4.18 -2.35
N VAL A 159 2.54 5.46 -2.03
CA VAL A 159 1.41 6.31 -2.42
C VAL A 159 1.92 7.42 -3.34
N VAL A 160 1.12 7.76 -4.35
CA VAL A 160 1.52 8.71 -5.39
C VAL A 160 0.50 9.83 -5.43
N HIS A 161 0.99 11.06 -5.46
CA HIS A 161 0.16 12.25 -5.64
C HIS A 161 0.81 13.17 -6.66
N LYS A 162 0.10 13.40 -7.78
CA LYS A 162 0.63 14.12 -8.95
C LYS A 162 1.91 13.42 -9.43
N THR A 163 3.06 14.12 -9.43
CA THR A 163 4.37 13.58 -9.82
C THR A 163 5.24 13.17 -8.62
N ILE A 164 4.72 13.31 -7.40
CA ILE A 164 5.47 13.02 -6.18
C ILE A 164 5.16 11.60 -5.73
N VAL A 165 6.23 10.81 -5.57
CA VAL A 165 6.20 9.46 -5.04
C VAL A 165 6.52 9.50 -3.56
N TRP A 166 5.70 8.82 -2.75
CA TRP A 166 5.89 8.67 -1.31
C TRP A 166 6.09 7.21 -0.97
N TRP A 167 7.33 6.82 -0.68
CA TRP A 167 7.66 5.51 -0.13
C TRP A 167 7.34 5.50 1.36
N VAL A 168 6.71 4.42 1.82
CA VAL A 168 6.19 4.30 3.18
C VAL A 168 6.98 3.26 3.96
N ASP A 169 7.53 3.67 5.10
CA ASP A 169 7.95 2.79 6.18
C ASP A 169 7.06 3.05 7.39
N LEU A 170 6.12 2.13 7.64
CA LEU A 170 5.15 2.24 8.73
C LEU A 170 5.78 2.12 10.11
N SER A 171 7.08 1.83 10.22
CA SER A 171 7.85 1.87 11.48
C SER A 171 8.56 3.21 11.71
N TYR A 172 8.79 4.01 10.67
CA TYR A 172 9.74 5.12 10.76
C TYR A 172 9.24 6.43 10.16
N GLY A 173 8.76 6.41 8.91
CA GLY A 173 8.37 7.64 8.22
C GLY A 173 8.12 7.42 6.74
N LEU A 174 8.16 8.52 6.00
CA LEU A 174 7.98 8.53 4.57
C LEU A 174 9.18 9.17 3.89
N LEU A 175 9.49 8.67 2.69
CA LEU A 175 10.41 9.34 1.77
C LEU A 175 9.60 9.87 0.60
N SER A 176 9.75 11.16 0.30
CA SER A 176 9.12 11.77 -0.88
C SER A 176 10.14 12.17 -1.93
N CYS A 177 9.78 12.01 -3.19
CA CYS A 177 10.56 12.50 -4.32
C CYS A 177 9.64 12.90 -5.46
N ASP A 178 9.86 14.09 -6.02
CA ASP A 178 9.25 14.48 -7.29
C ASP A 178 10.07 13.87 -8.43
N ILE A 179 9.51 12.87 -9.09
CA ILE A 179 10.21 12.16 -10.17
C ILE A 179 10.25 12.96 -11.47
N SER A 180 9.47 14.05 -11.57
CA SER A 180 9.51 14.97 -12.71
C SER A 180 10.56 16.08 -12.55
N ALA A 181 11.13 16.23 -11.35
CA ALA A 181 12.15 17.22 -11.08
C ALA A 181 13.47 16.88 -11.81
N ARG A 182 14.24 17.91 -12.18
CA ARG A 182 15.56 17.74 -12.83
C ARG A 182 16.56 17.00 -11.95
N ARG A 183 16.45 17.15 -10.62
CA ARG A 183 17.28 16.47 -9.63
C ARG A 183 16.39 15.73 -8.66
N GLN A 184 16.58 14.42 -8.57
CA GLN A 184 15.87 13.56 -7.65
C GLN A 184 16.49 13.69 -6.26
N ASN A 185 15.76 14.34 -5.36
CA ASN A 185 16.15 14.49 -3.96
C ASN A 185 15.11 13.80 -3.10
N LEU A 186 15.54 12.87 -2.24
CA LEU A 186 14.66 12.28 -1.25
C LEU A 186 14.49 13.24 -0.07
N ARG A 187 13.24 13.49 0.31
CA ARG A 187 12.91 14.20 1.55
C ARG A 187 12.30 13.24 2.53
N PHE A 188 12.75 13.32 3.78
CA PHE A 188 12.20 12.50 4.85
C PHE A 188 11.13 13.26 5.62
N VAL A 189 10.01 12.57 5.87
CA VAL A 189 8.92 13.04 6.72
C VAL A 189 8.73 12.01 7.83
N PRO A 190 8.90 12.37 9.12
CA PRO A 190 8.68 11.45 10.23
C PRO A 190 7.20 11.03 10.31
N LEU A 191 6.92 9.90 10.95
CA LEU A 191 5.56 9.55 11.35
C LEU A 191 4.98 10.55 12.36
N PRO A 192 3.66 10.51 12.63
CA PRO A 192 3.10 11.27 13.75
C PRO A 192 3.82 10.98 15.08
N PRO A 193 3.72 11.90 16.06
CA PRO A 193 4.33 11.73 17.38
C PRO A 193 4.07 10.34 17.96
N ASP A 194 5.10 9.77 18.59
CA ASP A 194 5.07 8.49 19.31
C ASP A 194 4.67 7.27 18.45
N CYS A 195 4.70 7.40 17.12
CA CYS A 195 4.42 6.30 16.20
C CYS A 195 5.68 5.57 15.72
N GLU A 196 6.88 6.08 15.95
CA GLU A 196 8.12 5.39 15.57
C GLU A 196 8.28 4.06 16.31
N LEU A 197 8.72 3.03 15.59
CA LEU A 197 8.98 1.69 16.09
C LEU A 197 10.33 1.18 15.55
N PRO A 198 10.92 0.14 16.14
CA PRO A 198 12.14 -0.48 15.62
C PRO A 198 11.99 -0.99 14.17
N PRO A 199 13.06 -0.98 13.36
CA PRO A 199 13.04 -1.55 12.02
C PRO A 199 12.73 -3.04 12.08
N GLY A 200 12.01 -3.55 11.07
CA GLY A 200 11.62 -4.96 11.01
C GLY A 200 10.46 -5.34 11.94
N THR A 201 9.80 -4.38 12.61
CA THR A 201 8.59 -4.67 13.38
C THR A 201 7.54 -5.37 12.48
N PRO A 202 7.07 -6.57 12.85
CA PRO A 202 6.20 -7.37 12.00
C PRO A 202 4.76 -6.82 11.97
N ASP A 203 4.00 -7.20 10.94
CA ASP A 203 2.54 -6.99 10.85
C ASP A 203 2.06 -5.53 10.94
N LEU A 204 2.95 -4.55 10.71
CA LEU A 204 2.58 -3.13 10.75
C LEU A 204 1.48 -2.78 9.73
N ASP A 205 1.49 -3.41 8.56
CA ASP A 205 0.49 -3.22 7.51
C ASP A 205 -0.92 -3.69 7.93
N LYS A 206 -1.04 -4.50 9.00
CA LYS A 206 -2.34 -4.88 9.59
C LYS A 206 -2.90 -3.81 10.52
N ARG A 207 -2.05 -2.96 11.08
CA ARG A 207 -2.44 -1.95 12.08
C ARG A 207 -2.31 -0.52 11.57
N ARG A 208 -1.53 -0.28 10.54
CA ARG A 208 -1.18 1.05 10.05
C ARG A 208 -1.33 1.12 8.54
N CYS A 209 -1.69 2.29 8.03
CA CYS A 209 -1.61 2.58 6.61
C CYS A 209 -1.45 4.07 6.36
N VAL A 210 -1.00 4.38 5.15
CA VAL A 210 -0.90 5.73 4.61
C VAL A 210 -1.72 5.80 3.33
N GLY A 211 -2.34 6.94 3.07
CA GLY A 211 -3.12 7.18 1.86
C GLY A 211 -3.42 8.65 1.67
N PHE A 212 -3.90 9.05 0.51
CA PHE A 212 -4.38 10.40 0.30
C PHE A 212 -5.89 10.48 0.47
N ARG A 213 -6.40 11.60 0.98
CA ARG A 213 -7.78 12.04 0.79
C ARG A 213 -7.75 13.36 0.05
N GLY A 214 -8.06 13.35 -1.24
CA GLY A 214 -7.77 14.50 -2.12
C GLY A 214 -6.26 14.81 -2.12
N ASP A 215 -5.91 16.03 -1.74
CA ASP A 215 -4.51 16.49 -1.64
C ASP A 215 -3.90 16.27 -0.24
N ASP A 216 -4.69 15.77 0.73
CA ASP A 216 -4.24 15.61 2.10
C ASP A 216 -3.61 14.23 2.35
N LEU A 217 -2.34 14.22 2.77
CA LEU A 217 -1.64 12.99 3.13
C LEU A 217 -2.05 12.49 4.53
N ARG A 218 -2.61 11.29 4.50
CA ARG A 218 -3.14 10.41 5.53
C ARG A 218 -2.17 9.56 6.31
N TYR A 219 -2.16 9.56 7.64
CA TYR A 219 -1.69 8.40 8.41
C TYR A 219 -2.81 7.87 9.31
N MET A 220 -2.98 6.55 9.34
CA MET A 220 -3.88 5.88 10.26
C MET A 220 -3.19 4.73 10.97
N GLY A 221 -3.45 4.60 12.27
CA GLY A 221 -2.90 3.52 13.09
C GLY A 221 -3.91 3.00 14.12
N ILE A 222 -3.87 1.69 14.37
CA ILE A 222 -4.55 1.02 15.48
C ILE A 222 -3.51 0.71 16.56
N HIS A 223 -3.73 1.21 17.77
CA HIS A 223 -2.81 1.07 18.89
C HIS A 223 -3.55 1.09 20.22
N GLU A 224 -2.85 0.76 21.30
CA GLU A 224 -3.36 0.84 22.66
C GLU A 224 -3.06 2.21 23.24
N ARG A 225 -4.02 2.80 23.96
CA ARG A 225 -3.76 4.04 24.71
C ARG A 225 -2.90 3.75 25.93
N GLU A 226 -1.93 4.62 26.18
CA GLU A 226 -0.96 4.45 27.25
C GLU A 226 -1.59 4.33 28.65
N TYR A 227 -2.63 5.11 28.94
CA TYR A 227 -3.19 5.20 30.29
C TYR A 227 -4.16 4.08 30.67
N ASP A 228 -4.76 3.37 29.71
CA ASP A 228 -5.75 2.32 30.01
C ASP A 228 -5.66 1.07 29.12
N GLY A 229 -4.66 0.97 28.24
CA GLY A 229 -4.45 -0.16 27.34
C GLY A 229 -5.57 -0.40 26.35
N LYS A 230 -6.55 0.52 26.22
CA LYS A 230 -7.70 0.28 25.33
C LYS A 230 -7.33 0.53 23.88
N PRO A 231 -7.75 -0.34 22.94
CA PRO A 231 -7.46 -0.15 21.53
C PRO A 231 -8.23 1.03 20.96
N VAL A 232 -7.51 1.89 20.25
CA VAL A 232 -8.01 3.07 19.54
C VAL A 232 -7.57 3.03 18.09
N VAL A 233 -8.32 3.74 17.24
CA VAL A 233 -7.90 4.08 15.88
C VAL A 233 -7.54 5.55 15.87
N SER A 234 -6.32 5.92 15.49
CA SER A 234 -5.92 7.31 15.30
C SER A 234 -5.84 7.64 13.80
N MET A 235 -6.30 8.83 13.44
CA MET A 235 -6.19 9.37 12.08
C MET A 235 -5.52 10.72 12.14
N TRP A 236 -4.50 10.91 11.32
CA TRP A 236 -3.65 12.10 11.28
C TRP A 236 -3.57 12.63 9.86
N THR A 237 -3.56 13.95 9.71
CA THR A 237 -3.27 14.63 8.44
C THR A 237 -1.94 15.36 8.54
N LEU A 238 -1.07 15.17 7.55
CA LEU A 238 0.17 15.95 7.42
C LEU A 238 -0.19 17.37 7.00
N VAL A 239 0.11 18.36 7.84
CA VAL A 239 -0.21 19.77 7.59
C VAL A 239 1.00 20.59 7.13
N ASP A 240 2.21 20.12 7.45
CA ASP A 240 3.46 20.71 6.97
C ASP A 240 4.44 19.59 6.63
N GLN A 241 4.81 19.49 5.36
CA GLN A 241 5.72 18.46 4.87
C GLN A 241 7.17 18.75 5.26
N ASP A 242 7.58 20.03 5.26
CA ASP A 242 8.96 20.42 5.52
C ASP A 242 9.28 20.34 7.03
N ALA A 243 8.31 20.69 7.88
CA ALA A 243 8.41 20.53 9.32
C ALA A 243 8.01 19.12 9.81
N GLY A 244 7.45 18.26 8.95
CA GLY A 244 6.93 16.95 9.34
C GLY A 244 5.80 17.02 10.38
N THR A 245 4.99 18.08 10.33
CA THR A 245 3.96 18.33 11.34
C THR A 245 2.66 17.62 11.00
N TRP A 246 2.20 16.79 11.93
CA TRP A 246 0.94 16.05 11.83
C TRP A 246 -0.12 16.64 12.75
N ARG A 247 -1.35 16.79 12.24
CA ARG A 247 -2.53 17.12 13.04
C ARG A 247 -3.34 15.86 13.31
N LEU A 248 -3.62 15.57 14.58
CA LEU A 248 -4.57 14.53 14.95
C LEU A 248 -5.99 14.96 14.58
N ASP A 249 -6.64 14.22 13.68
CA ASP A 249 -8.01 14.53 13.27
C ASP A 249 -9.06 13.84 14.15
N CYS A 250 -8.83 12.58 14.56
CA CYS A 250 -9.70 11.85 15.49
C CYS A 250 -9.03 10.62 16.08
N GLN A 251 -9.50 10.19 17.26
CA GLN A 251 -9.02 9.00 17.96
C GLN A 251 -10.15 8.20 18.66
N PRO A 252 -11.11 7.59 17.93
CA PRO A 252 -12.15 6.77 18.56
C PRO A 252 -11.61 5.48 19.20
N LEU A 253 -12.29 5.01 20.24
CA LEU A 253 -12.12 3.65 20.74
C LEU A 253 -12.63 2.65 19.70
N VAL A 254 -11.92 1.53 19.51
CA VAL A 254 -12.41 0.44 18.66
C VAL A 254 -13.74 -0.11 19.19
N LYS A 255 -13.92 -0.09 20.52
CA LYS A 255 -15.17 -0.46 21.19
C LYS A 255 -16.37 0.38 20.75
N ASP A 256 -16.17 1.66 20.45
CA ASP A 256 -17.28 2.54 20.03
C ASP A 256 -17.77 2.15 18.64
N ILE A 257 -16.86 1.72 17.76
CA ILE A 257 -17.20 1.17 16.44
C ILE A 257 -18.01 -0.12 16.58
N TRP A 258 -17.63 -1.02 17.51
CA TRP A 258 -18.37 -2.26 17.77
C TRP A 258 -19.78 -2.06 18.37
N ASN A 259 -20.03 -0.89 18.94
CA ASN A 259 -21.31 -0.55 19.54
C ASN A 259 -22.29 0.08 18.55
N ASP A 260 -21.81 0.51 17.39
CA ASP A 260 -22.64 1.02 16.30
C ASP A 260 -23.60 -0.05 15.78
N GLU A 261 -24.83 0.35 15.49
CA GLU A 261 -25.87 -0.55 14.96
C GLU A 261 -25.48 -1.10 13.57
N GLY A 262 -24.80 -0.30 12.75
CA GLY A 262 -24.26 -0.74 11.47
C GLY A 262 -23.22 -1.85 11.64
N TYR A 263 -22.35 -1.76 12.66
CA TYR A 263 -21.42 -2.84 12.98
C TYR A 263 -22.14 -4.10 13.47
N LYS A 264 -23.10 -3.97 14.39
CA LYS A 264 -23.88 -5.11 14.89
C LYS A 264 -24.64 -5.82 13.77
N ALA A 265 -25.17 -5.07 12.81
CA ALA A 265 -25.86 -5.62 11.63
C ALA A 265 -24.94 -6.49 10.77
N THR A 266 -23.62 -6.27 10.78
CA THR A 266 -22.67 -7.15 10.10
C THR A 266 -22.58 -8.54 10.74
N LYS A 267 -22.93 -8.73 12.02
CA LYS A 267 -22.69 -9.96 12.79
C LYS A 267 -21.21 -10.38 12.82
N LEU A 268 -20.29 -9.43 12.74
CA LEU A 268 -18.85 -9.65 12.94
C LEU A 268 -18.50 -9.78 14.43
N PRO A 269 -17.42 -10.49 14.79
CA PRO A 269 -16.95 -10.57 16.16
C PRO A 269 -16.40 -9.22 16.64
N ARG A 270 -16.43 -8.99 17.95
CA ARG A 270 -15.81 -7.81 18.58
C ARG A 270 -14.31 -8.00 18.77
N GLU A 271 -13.60 -8.03 17.64
CA GLU A 271 -12.15 -8.17 17.57
C GLU A 271 -11.52 -6.92 16.94
N ILE A 272 -10.24 -6.68 17.20
CA ILE A 272 -9.50 -5.59 16.57
C ILE A 272 -9.41 -5.89 15.07
N PRO A 273 -9.96 -5.03 14.19
CA PRO A 273 -9.94 -5.29 12.77
C PRO A 273 -8.56 -5.02 12.17
N THR A 274 -8.33 -5.56 10.99
CA THR A 274 -7.12 -5.25 10.21
C THR A 274 -7.38 -4.03 9.32
N VAL A 275 -6.43 -3.10 9.27
CA VAL A 275 -6.48 -1.93 8.39
C VAL A 275 -6.45 -2.33 6.91
N ALA A 276 -7.31 -1.70 6.11
CA ALA A 276 -7.33 -1.84 4.66
C ALA A 276 -6.76 -0.58 3.98
N PHE A 277 -7.50 0.54 3.99
CA PHE A 277 -7.06 1.79 3.38
C PHE A 277 -7.85 2.99 3.91
N ILE A 278 -7.33 4.19 3.68
CA ILE A 278 -8.02 5.47 3.92
C ILE A 278 -8.83 5.81 2.67
N HIS A 279 -10.10 6.20 2.82
CA HIS A 279 -10.92 6.50 1.64
C HIS A 279 -10.35 7.70 0.86
N PRO A 280 -10.10 7.56 -0.46
CA PRO A 280 -9.50 8.64 -1.24
C PRO A 280 -10.38 9.87 -1.50
N GLU A 281 -11.72 9.71 -1.51
CA GLU A 281 -12.65 10.71 -2.04
C GLU A 281 -13.71 11.15 -1.05
N LEU A 282 -14.23 10.26 -0.18
CA LEU A 282 -15.28 10.65 0.75
C LEU A 282 -14.78 11.72 1.73
N PRO A 283 -15.55 12.81 1.93
CA PRO A 283 -15.21 13.83 2.90
C PRO A 283 -15.24 13.26 4.32
N GLY A 284 -14.39 13.82 5.19
CA GLY A 284 -14.28 13.43 6.60
C GLY A 284 -13.15 12.43 6.89
N ASN A 285 -13.32 11.63 7.94
CA ASN A 285 -12.32 10.68 8.45
C ASN A 285 -12.78 9.25 8.20
N VAL A 286 -12.86 8.87 6.92
CA VAL A 286 -13.35 7.55 6.52
C VAL A 286 -12.20 6.58 6.25
N ALA A 287 -12.25 5.43 6.90
CA ALA A 287 -11.28 4.35 6.74
C ALA A 287 -11.98 3.00 6.54
N TYR A 288 -11.33 2.11 5.82
CA TYR A 288 -11.80 0.74 5.60
C TYR A 288 -10.96 -0.26 6.36
N PHE A 289 -11.64 -1.33 6.78
CA PHE A 289 -11.06 -2.40 7.56
C PHE A 289 -11.49 -3.77 7.06
N PHE A 290 -10.57 -4.73 7.17
CA PHE A 290 -10.83 -6.15 7.00
C PHE A 290 -11.23 -6.77 8.35
N MET A 291 -12.29 -7.57 8.31
CA MET A 291 -12.61 -8.50 9.39
C MET A 291 -13.27 -9.72 8.78
N ARG A 292 -12.66 -10.90 9.02
CA ARG A 292 -13.07 -12.14 8.38
C ARG A 292 -13.16 -11.97 6.85
N SER A 293 -14.27 -12.34 6.23
CA SER A 293 -14.53 -12.16 4.79
C SER A 293 -15.31 -10.87 4.49
N ARG A 294 -15.13 -9.81 5.28
CA ARG A 294 -15.81 -8.53 5.10
C ARG A 294 -14.82 -7.38 5.00
N LEU A 295 -15.11 -6.47 4.08
CA LEU A 295 -14.54 -5.14 4.03
C LEU A 295 -15.63 -4.16 4.44
N PHE A 296 -15.37 -3.32 5.44
CA PHE A 296 -16.34 -2.34 5.93
C PHE A 296 -15.70 -0.97 6.10
N GLY A 297 -16.45 0.07 5.75
CA GLY A 297 -16.06 1.47 5.85
C GLY A 297 -16.62 2.10 7.11
N VAL A 298 -15.80 2.86 7.84
CA VAL A 298 -16.17 3.53 9.09
C VAL A 298 -15.84 5.00 8.98
N ASN A 299 -16.79 5.86 9.33
CA ASN A 299 -16.48 7.24 9.66
C ASN A 299 -15.95 7.27 11.10
N LEU A 300 -14.65 7.49 11.26
CA LEU A 300 -13.96 7.46 12.55
C LEU A 300 -14.36 8.62 13.48
N TYR A 301 -14.82 9.74 12.92
CA TYR A 301 -15.31 10.86 13.73
C TYR A 301 -16.66 10.53 14.36
N THR A 302 -17.63 10.06 13.56
CA THR A 302 -18.97 9.71 14.06
C THR A 302 -19.04 8.29 14.65
N ARG A 303 -18.00 7.47 14.49
CA ARG A 303 -17.89 6.05 14.85
C ARG A 303 -18.95 5.16 14.19
N LYS A 304 -19.48 5.57 13.04
CA LYS A 304 -20.55 4.85 12.33
C LYS A 304 -19.99 4.00 11.21
N VAL A 305 -20.48 2.77 11.08
CA VAL A 305 -20.25 1.96 9.89
C VAL A 305 -21.10 2.52 8.77
N LEU A 306 -20.46 2.97 7.69
CA LEU A 306 -21.13 3.57 6.54
C LEU A 306 -21.65 2.49 5.59
N GLU A 307 -20.83 1.47 5.37
CA GLU A 307 -21.13 0.38 4.45
C GLU A 307 -20.24 -0.83 4.74
N TRP A 308 -20.64 -1.97 4.19
CA TRP A 308 -19.83 -3.17 4.18
C TRP A 308 -20.17 -4.03 2.98
N GLN A 309 -19.20 -4.85 2.56
CA GLN A 309 -19.40 -5.85 1.52
C GLN A 309 -18.72 -7.16 1.89
N PHE A 310 -19.27 -8.25 1.38
CA PHE A 310 -18.59 -9.53 1.41
C PHE A 310 -17.39 -9.48 0.47
N PHE A 311 -16.22 -9.83 0.99
CA PHE A 311 -14.97 -9.83 0.24
C PHE A 311 -14.12 -11.04 0.64
N ALA A 312 -14.27 -12.12 -0.12
CA ALA A 312 -13.46 -13.31 0.04
C ALA A 312 -12.16 -13.19 -0.77
N MET A 313 -11.13 -12.59 -0.17
CA MET A 313 -9.76 -12.70 -0.66
C MET A 313 -9.21 -14.06 -0.19
N LEU A 314 -9.46 -15.12 -0.96
CA LEU A 314 -9.00 -16.48 -0.62
C LEU A 314 -7.47 -16.60 -0.75
N ASN A 315 -6.87 -15.83 -1.65
CA ASN A 315 -5.44 -15.78 -1.91
C ASN A 315 -4.97 -14.31 -1.95
N PRO A 316 -4.06 -13.88 -1.06
CA PRO A 316 -3.51 -14.66 0.05
C PRO A 316 -4.57 -14.99 1.14
N PRO A 317 -4.34 -16.02 1.98
CA PRO A 317 -5.24 -16.37 3.08
C PRO A 317 -5.54 -15.21 4.02
N MET A 318 -6.70 -15.25 4.69
CA MET A 318 -7.23 -14.18 5.54
C MET A 318 -6.26 -13.64 6.60
N ARG A 319 -5.40 -14.48 7.18
CA ARG A 319 -4.39 -14.06 8.17
C ARG A 319 -3.34 -13.08 7.64
N TYR A 320 -3.30 -12.88 6.32
CA TYR A 320 -2.38 -11.98 5.61
C TYR A 320 -3.09 -10.79 4.98
N HIS A 321 -4.41 -10.66 5.14
CA HIS A 321 -5.12 -9.48 4.66
C HIS A 321 -4.60 -8.28 5.43
N SER A 322 -4.26 -7.22 4.71
CA SER A 322 -3.67 -6.01 5.25
C SER A 322 -3.71 -4.91 4.20
N SER A 323 -3.32 -3.69 4.60
CA SER A 323 -3.19 -2.55 3.68
C SER A 323 -2.22 -2.81 2.53
N ARG A 324 -1.29 -3.77 2.68
CA ARG A 324 -0.36 -4.19 1.64
C ARG A 324 -1.07 -4.76 0.41
N PHE A 325 -2.15 -5.53 0.57
CA PHE A 325 -2.80 -6.28 -0.51
C PHE A 325 -4.02 -5.59 -1.15
N VAL A 326 -4.32 -4.36 -0.75
CA VAL A 326 -5.45 -3.60 -1.28
C VAL A 326 -4.99 -2.24 -1.78
N ARG A 327 -5.57 -1.78 -2.88
CA ARG A 327 -5.36 -0.43 -3.40
C ARG A 327 -6.72 0.19 -3.67
N ALA A 328 -6.92 1.39 -3.15
CA ALA A 328 -8.01 2.23 -3.61
C ALA A 328 -7.68 2.72 -5.02
N TRP A 329 -8.63 2.59 -5.94
CA TRP A 329 -8.46 2.97 -7.34
C TRP A 329 -9.79 3.48 -7.89
N ALA A 330 -9.76 4.66 -8.50
CA ALA A 330 -10.88 5.20 -9.24
C ALA A 330 -10.87 4.61 -10.65
N CYS A 331 -11.91 3.87 -11.01
CA CYS A 331 -12.04 3.34 -12.36
C CYS A 331 -12.22 4.51 -13.34
N PRO A 332 -11.44 4.63 -14.43
CA PRO A 332 -11.52 5.75 -15.37
C PRO A 332 -12.91 5.98 -15.99
N ASN A 333 -13.79 4.98 -15.91
CA ASN A 333 -15.15 5.01 -16.46
C ASN A 333 -16.27 5.00 -15.40
N SER A 334 -15.97 5.17 -14.10
CA SER A 334 -17.03 5.24 -13.07
C SER A 334 -17.75 6.58 -12.99
N GLY A 335 -17.34 7.55 -13.82
CA GLY A 335 -18.04 8.82 -14.03
C GLY A 335 -18.61 8.91 -15.44
N LYS A 336 -19.73 8.23 -15.69
CA LYS A 336 -20.73 8.64 -16.68
C LYS A 336 -22.12 8.26 -16.19
#